data_AF-A0A935YFC7-F1
#
_entry.id   AF-A0A935YFC7-F1
#
_cell.length_a   1.000
_cell.length_b   1.000
_cell.length_c   1.000
_cell.angle_alpha   90.00
_cell.angle_beta   90.00
_cell.angle_gamma   90.00
#
_symmetry.space_group_name_H-M   'P 1'
#
loop_
_entity.id
_entity.type
_entity.pdbx_description
1 polymer ?
#
loop_
_entity_poly.entity_id
_entity_poly.type
_entity_poly.pdbx_seq_one_letter_code
_entity_poly.pdbx_strand_id
1 'polypeptide(L)' 'MRTHAATAGLANVSAHDLRHTAASMAIDAGEPLHRLRDRLGHSSVLVTSRYLHT' A
#
# COMPACT_ATOMS: atom_id res chain seq x y z
N MET A 1 1.28 13.82 9.38
CA MET A 1 2.03 12.60 9.00
C MET A 1 3.43 12.58 9.63
N ARG A 2 4.34 13.51 9.33
CA ARG A 2 5.67 13.61 9.97
C ARG A 2 5.64 13.67 11.51
N THR A 3 4.75 14.46 12.09
CA THR A 3 4.62 14.57 13.56
C THR A 3 4.24 13.23 14.20
N HIS A 4 3.31 12.49 13.59
CA HIS A 4 2.87 11.20 14.12
C HIS A 4 3.94 10.12 13.91
N ALA A 5 4.65 10.16 12.78
CA ALA A 5 5.80 9.30 12.54
C ALA A 5 6.91 9.54 13.58
N ALA A 6 7.20 10.80 13.92
CA ALA A 6 8.15 11.14 14.97
C ALA A 6 7.71 10.63 16.35
N THR A 7 6.44 10.80 16.73
CA THR A 7 5.89 10.23 17.98
C THR A 7 5.98 8.70 18.01
N ALA A 8 5.83 8.04 16.87
CA ALA A 8 5.97 6.59 16.74
C ALA A 8 7.45 6.12 16.65
N GLY A 9 8.43 7.03 16.71
CA GLY A 9 9.85 6.68 16.57
C GLY A 9 10.26 6.26 15.16
N LEU A 10 9.44 6.55 14.14
CA LEU A 10 9.68 6.18 12.75
C LEU A 10 10.35 7.33 12.00
N ALA A 11 11.60 7.12 11.57
CA ALA A 11 12.31 8.04 10.71
C ALA A 11 11.98 7.80 9.24
N ASN A 12 11.89 8.88 8.45
CA ASN A 12 11.81 8.85 6.98
C ASN A 12 10.61 8.14 6.35
N VAL A 13 9.50 7.95 7.07
CA VAL A 13 8.28 7.38 6.48
C VAL A 13 7.51 8.44 5.70
N SER A 14 7.23 8.16 4.43
CA SER A 14 6.39 8.98 3.57
C SER A 14 4.97 8.41 3.47
N ALA A 15 4.02 9.23 2.99
CA ALA A 15 2.67 8.76 2.71
C ALA A 15 2.65 7.66 1.64
N HIS A 16 3.64 7.65 0.73
CA HIS A 16 3.78 6.63 -0.29
C HIS A 16 4.15 5.27 0.32
N ASP A 17 5.03 5.25 1.31
CA ASP A 17 5.42 4.01 2.01
C ASP A 17 4.21 3.41 2.75
N LEU A 18 3.41 4.23 3.43
CA LEU A 18 2.18 3.78 4.07
C LEU A 18 1.18 3.21 3.07
N ARG A 19 1.05 3.85 1.89
CA ARG A 19 0.18 3.36 0.82
C ARG A 19 0.66 2.00 0.28
N HIS A 20 1.97 1.81 0.15
CA HIS A 20 2.55 0.52 -0.23
C HIS A 20 2.23 -0.55 0.82
N THR A 21 2.46 -0.25 2.09
CA THR A 21 2.16 -1.17 3.20
C THR A 21 0.68 -1.57 3.23
N ALA A 22 -0.23 -0.61 3.07
CA ALA A 22 -1.68 -0.88 3.05
C ALA A 22 -2.10 -1.76 1.86
N ALA A 23 -1.42 -1.64 0.72
CA ALA A 23 -1.69 -2.46 -0.45
C ALA A 23 -1.17 -3.90 -0.28
N SER A 24 0.03 -4.07 0.26
CA SER A 24 0.57 -5.40 0.61
C SER A 24 -0.34 -6.12 1.63
N MET A 25 -0.72 -5.45 2.72
CA MET A 25 -1.61 -6.03 3.74
C MET A 25 -2.97 -6.46 3.17
N ALA A 26 -3.49 -5.73 2.19
CA ALA A 26 -4.75 -6.09 1.55
C ALA A 26 -4.65 -7.34 0.68
N ILE A 27 -3.55 -7.49 -0.06
CA ILE A 27 -3.27 -8.74 -0.79
C ILE A 27 -3.14 -9.90 0.18
N ASP A 28 -2.38 -9.73 1.26
CA ASP A 28 -2.19 -10.76 2.28
C ASP A 28 -3.52 -11.15 2.97
N ALA A 29 -4.44 -10.19 3.13
CA ALA A 29 -5.80 -10.42 3.62
C ALA A 29 -6.75 -11.06 2.59
N GLY A 30 -6.28 -11.35 1.37
CA GLY A 30 -7.06 -11.98 0.31
C GLY A 30 -7.93 -11.01 -0.50
N GLU A 31 -7.67 -9.71 -0.46
CA GLU A 31 -8.39 -8.75 -1.31
C GLU A 31 -8.13 -9.06 -2.80
N PRO A 32 -9.18 -9.23 -3.63
CA PRO A 32 -9.00 -9.46 -5.05
C PRO A 32 -8.27 -8.29 -5.73
N LEU A 33 -7.27 -8.61 -6.56
CA LEU A 33 -6.42 -7.62 -7.24
C LEU A 33 -7.18 -6.51 -8.01
N HIS A 34 -8.33 -6.84 -8.60
CA HIS A 34 -9.15 -5.85 -9.32
C HIS A 34 -9.80 -4.84 -8.36
N ARG A 35 -10.22 -5.26 -7.16
CA ARG A 35 -10.73 -4.35 -6.12
C ARG A 35 -9.61 -3.48 -5.57
N LEU A 36 -8.45 -4.07 -5.32
CA LEU A 36 -7.28 -3.31 -4.87
C LEU A 36 -6.86 -2.27 -5.91
N ARG A 37 -6.87 -2.62 -7.20
CA ARG A 37 -6.63 -1.68 -8.30
C ARG A 37 -7.59 -0.49 -8.23
N ASP A 38 -8.89 -0.75 -8.10
CA ASP A 38 -9.92 0.30 -8.09
C ASP A 38 -9.79 1.19 -6.86
N ARG A 39 -9.55 0.59 -5.68
CA ARG A 39 -9.29 1.30 -4.42
C ARG A 39 -8.05 2.19 -4.48
N LEU A 40 -7.02 1.72 -5.18
CA LEU A 40 -5.80 2.49 -5.41
C LEU A 40 -5.92 3.46 -6.59
N GLY A 41 -6.96 3.38 -7.43
CA GLY A 41 -7.09 4.22 -8.62
C GLY A 41 -6.00 3.94 -9.67
N HIS A 42 -5.51 2.71 -9.75
CA HIS A 42 -4.52 2.32 -10.74
C HIS A 42 -5.18 2.09 -12.11
N SER A 43 -4.54 2.55 -13.17
CA SER A 43 -5.03 2.42 -14.55
C SER A 43 -5.09 0.98 -15.06
N SER A 44 -4.38 0.04 -14.40
CA SER A 44 -4.36 -1.37 -14.77
C SER A 44 -4.07 -2.29 -13.58
N VAL A 45 -4.54 -3.53 -13.68
CA VAL A 45 -4.22 -4.60 -12.71
C VAL A 45 -2.72 -4.90 -12.73
N LEU A 46 -2.04 -4.74 -13.87
CA LEU A 46 -0.59 -4.96 -13.99
C LEU A 46 0.23 -4.02 -13.09
N VAL A 47 -0.24 -2.78 -12.87
CA VAL A 47 0.43 -1.86 -11.92
C VAL A 47 0.26 -2.37 -10.47
N THR A 48 -0.87 -3.02 -10.20
CA THR A 48 -1.22 -3.54 -8.87
C THR A 48 -0.58 -4.90 -8.59
N SER A 49 -0.24 -5.68 -9.62
CA SER A 49 0.43 -6.99 -9.45
C SER A 49 1.83 -6.87 -8.84
N ARG A 50 2.40 -5.66 -8.75
CA ARG A 50 3.62 -5.38 -7.97
C ARG A 50 3.48 -5.76 -6.49
N TYR A 51 2.26 -5.81 -5.96
CA TYR A 51 1.98 -6.23 -4.57
C TYR A 51 1.77 -7.74 -4.40
N LEU A 52 1.75 -8.51 -5.49
CA LEU A 52 1.83 -9.96 -5.36
C LEU A 52 3.26 -10.30 -4.94
N HIS A 53 3.44 -10.65 -3.67
CA HIS A 53 4.66 -11.30 -3.22
C HIS A 53 4.66 -12.70 -3.84
N THR A 54 5.65 -13.00 -4.68
CA THR A 54 5.89 -14.35 -5.23
C THR A 54 6.43 -15.29 -4.16
#